data_AF-A0A7X4LJX4-F1
#
_entry.id   AF-A0A7X4LJX4-F1
#
_cell.length_a   1.000
_cell.length_b   1.000
_cell.length_c   1.000
_cell.angle_alpha   90.00
_cell.angle_beta   90.00
_cell.angle_gamma   90.00
#
_symmetry.space_group_name_H-M   'P 1'
#
loop_
_entity.id
_entity.type
_entity.pdbx_description
1 polymer ?
#
loop_
_entity_poly.entity_id
_entity_poly.type
_entity_poly.pdbx_seq_one_letter_code
_entity_poly.pdbx_strand_id
1 'polypeptide(L)'
;MVNYQPFMSIYVEHEYYNTSPNHLAPITLIPSRETLIMLTQMGVLLKSGGVLHLIADTARFNEVVAEFKNLPMQLFLLSHHPGLRSVTKMPNEFDVSLVDTTIKDQTELAVPVETWLDKNEYIKYISHNSVETFDANLIGIVNATLDKEVLTLKNKSLTIKYETMSAIWKYYFLKLDTSKTYQITDSSNFTTFTPSIEQLNRKDIVTFTSDRAIALHQTYTATYALNNDRKVIVKSLPVAETEQLSAIVTDNGRTYLSHIYIN
;
A
#
# COMPACT_ATOMS: atom_id res chain seq x y z
N MET A 1 39.56 -12.54 7.57
CA MET A 1 38.71 -12.38 6.37
C MET A 1 37.35 -11.91 6.85
N VAL A 2 36.85 -10.79 6.32
CA VAL A 2 35.55 -10.25 6.74
C VAL A 2 34.44 -11.14 6.18
N ASN A 3 33.49 -11.55 7.03
CA ASN A 3 32.36 -12.39 6.65
C ASN A 3 31.08 -11.57 6.83
N TYR A 4 30.37 -11.34 5.73
CA TYR A 4 29.14 -10.55 5.69
C TYR A 4 27.92 -11.46 5.62
N GLN A 5 26.95 -11.26 6.52
CA GLN A 5 25.71 -12.04 6.54
C GLN A 5 24.48 -11.13 6.67
N PRO A 6 23.43 -11.35 5.87
CA PRO A 6 22.16 -10.66 6.07
C PRO A 6 21.55 -11.13 7.39
N PHE A 7 21.17 -10.18 8.24
CA PHE A 7 20.49 -10.48 9.50
C PHE A 7 19.08 -9.89 9.54
N MET A 8 18.78 -8.91 8.68
CA MET A 8 17.45 -8.34 8.60
C MET A 8 17.12 -7.82 7.21
N SER A 9 15.86 -7.96 6.80
CA SER A 9 15.29 -7.39 5.60
C SER A 9 13.98 -6.68 5.94
N ILE A 10 13.79 -5.47 5.42
CA ILE A 10 12.61 -4.64 5.71
C ILE A 10 11.92 -4.33 4.39
N TYR A 11 10.66 -4.71 4.30
CA TYR A 11 9.81 -4.66 3.13
C TYR A 11 8.68 -3.65 3.35
N VAL A 12 8.28 -2.99 2.27
CA VAL A 12 6.99 -2.30 2.22
C VAL A 12 6.14 -2.99 1.17
N GLU A 13 5.01 -3.50 1.60
CA GLU A 13 4.01 -4.13 0.75
C GLU A 13 2.81 -3.19 0.66
N HIS A 14 2.45 -2.80 -0.56
CA HIS A 14 1.27 -2.01 -0.84
C HIS A 14 0.34 -2.79 -1.75
N GLU A 15 -0.88 -3.05 -1.30
CA GLU A 15 -1.86 -3.94 -1.93
C GLU A 15 -2.17 -3.58 -3.41
N TYR A 16 -2.13 -2.29 -3.77
CA TYR A 16 -2.25 -1.85 -5.17
C TYR A 16 -1.08 -2.32 -6.07
N TYR A 17 0.18 -2.14 -5.63
CA TYR A 17 1.38 -2.34 -6.46
C TYR A 17 1.89 -3.78 -6.38
N ASN A 18 1.82 -4.41 -5.21
CA ASN A 18 2.36 -5.74 -4.95
C ASN A 18 1.39 -6.87 -5.36
N THR A 19 0.64 -6.67 -6.44
CA THR A 19 -0.29 -7.66 -7.01
C THR A 19 0.42 -8.82 -7.72
N SER A 20 1.74 -8.72 -7.91
CA SER A 20 2.60 -9.77 -8.44
C SER A 20 3.91 -9.83 -7.64
N PRO A 21 4.53 -11.01 -7.45
CA PRO A 21 5.69 -11.21 -6.56
C PRO A 21 6.91 -10.35 -6.85
N ASN A 22 7.06 -9.89 -8.10
CA ASN A 22 8.21 -9.11 -8.56
C ASN A 22 7.95 -7.60 -8.60
N HIS A 23 6.73 -7.15 -8.33
CA HIS A 23 6.42 -5.73 -8.26
C HIS A 23 6.64 -5.25 -6.84
N LEU A 24 7.47 -4.23 -6.69
CA LEU A 24 7.69 -3.53 -5.44
C LEU A 24 6.92 -2.22 -5.49
N ALA A 25 6.28 -1.86 -4.37
CA ALA A 25 5.73 -0.52 -4.22
C ALA A 25 6.85 0.52 -4.46
N PRO A 26 6.54 1.68 -5.06
CA PRO A 26 7.52 2.73 -5.33
C PRO A 26 7.86 3.51 -4.04
N ILE A 27 8.24 2.79 -2.99
CA ILE A 27 8.50 3.28 -1.64
C ILE A 27 9.95 2.99 -1.29
N THR A 28 10.68 4.02 -0.87
CA THR A 28 12.07 3.95 -0.43
C THR A 28 12.12 4.04 1.09
N LEU A 29 12.89 3.14 1.70
CA LEU A 29 13.18 3.12 3.13
C LEU A 29 14.52 3.82 3.39
N ILE A 30 14.51 4.85 4.22
CA ILE A 30 15.69 5.64 4.59
C ILE A 30 15.85 5.60 6.11
N PRO A 31 16.94 5.05 6.65
CA PRO A 31 17.19 5.12 8.09
C PRO A 31 17.39 6.56 8.57
N SER A 32 16.94 6.85 9.79
CA SER A 32 17.31 8.10 10.47
C SER A 32 18.82 8.20 10.64
N ARG A 33 19.32 9.42 10.89
CA ARG A 33 20.75 9.66 11.11
C ARG A 33 21.30 8.83 12.27
N GLU A 34 20.58 8.77 13.37
CA GLU A 34 20.93 8.03 14.58
C GLU A 34 20.98 6.53 14.29
N THR A 35 19.97 6.03 13.56
CA THR A 35 19.91 4.63 13.13
C THR A 35 21.10 4.29 12.23
N LEU A 36 21.43 5.17 11.27
CA LEU A 36 22.55 4.97 10.36
C LEU A 36 23.90 4.95 11.09
N ILE A 37 24.12 5.88 12.01
CA ILE A 37 25.35 5.93 12.83
C ILE A 37 25.51 4.65 13.64
N MET A 38 24.44 4.23 14.33
CA MET A 38 24.42 3.02 15.14
C MET A 38 24.70 1.76 14.32
N LEU A 39 24.01 1.58 13.19
CA LEU A 39 24.23 0.44 12.29
C LEU A 39 25.66 0.42 11.74
N THR A 40 26.22 1.59 11.38
CA THR A 40 27.61 1.70 10.92
C THR A 40 28.60 1.29 12.01
N GLN A 41 28.35 1.67 13.27
CA GLN A 41 29.18 1.28 14.41
C GLN A 41 29.18 -0.24 14.63
N MET A 42 28.07 -0.91 14.36
CA MET A 42 27.93 -2.37 14.40
C MET A 42 28.54 -3.09 13.18
N GLY A 43 29.08 -2.37 12.19
CA GLY A 43 29.60 -2.97 10.97
C GLY A 43 28.50 -3.46 10.01
N VAL A 44 27.33 -2.83 10.05
CA VAL A 44 26.20 -3.16 9.17
C VAL A 44 26.26 -2.31 7.90
N LEU A 45 26.18 -2.99 6.76
CA LEU A 45 26.00 -2.42 5.43
C LEU A 45 24.51 -2.38 5.08
N LEU A 46 24.10 -1.31 4.42
CA LEU A 46 22.75 -1.11 3.92
C LEU A 46 22.72 -1.35 2.41
N LYS A 47 21.75 -2.15 1.95
CA LYS A 47 21.45 -2.29 0.53
C LYS A 47 19.98 -2.00 0.30
N SER A 48 19.67 -0.97 -0.49
CA SER A 48 18.31 -0.56 -0.84
C SER A 48 17.99 -0.85 -2.32
N GLY A 49 16.74 -1.22 -2.59
CA GLY A 49 16.23 -1.52 -3.93
C GLY A 49 14.75 -1.89 -3.93
N GLY A 50 13.93 -1.09 -3.23
CA GLY A 50 12.53 -1.39 -2.88
C GLY A 50 12.36 -2.29 -1.64
N VAL A 51 13.46 -2.91 -1.21
CA VAL A 51 13.63 -3.58 0.09
C VAL A 51 14.89 -3.03 0.74
N LEU A 52 14.89 -2.85 2.06
CA LEU A 52 16.09 -2.49 2.82
C LEU A 52 16.69 -3.75 3.45
N HIS A 53 17.88 -4.14 3.00
CA HIS A 53 18.63 -5.24 3.60
C HIS A 53 19.73 -4.71 4.52
N LEU A 54 19.80 -5.28 5.72
CA LEU A 54 20.83 -5.04 6.73
C LEU A 54 21.79 -6.23 6.74
N ILE A 55 23.05 -5.98 6.35
CA ILE A 55 24.08 -7.01 6.15
C ILE A 55 25.22 -6.72 7.11
N ALA A 56 25.43 -7.59 8.09
CA ALA A 56 26.40 -7.39 9.16
C ALA A 56 27.75 -8.04 8.86
N ASP A 57 28.85 -7.34 9.17
CA ASP A 57 30.14 -8.00 9.44
C ASP A 57 30.00 -8.82 10.72
N THR A 58 30.04 -10.14 10.57
CA THR A 58 29.76 -11.08 11.67
C THR A 58 30.66 -10.90 12.90
N ALA A 59 31.94 -10.56 12.71
CA ALA A 59 32.87 -10.43 13.84
C ALA A 59 32.53 -9.17 14.66
N ARG A 60 32.45 -8.03 13.96
CA ARG A 60 32.13 -6.73 14.56
C ARG A 60 30.72 -6.69 15.14
N PHE A 61 29.75 -7.29 14.46
CA PHE A 61 28.38 -7.36 14.94
C PHE A 61 28.28 -8.09 16.28
N ASN A 62 28.89 -9.28 16.39
CA ASN A 62 28.84 -10.07 17.62
C ASN A 62 29.53 -9.37 18.80
N GLU A 63 30.61 -8.61 18.54
CA GLU A 63 31.30 -7.82 19.56
C GLU A 63 30.44 -6.65 20.04
N VAL A 64 29.89 -5.87 19.11
CA VAL A 64 29.17 -4.63 19.44
C VAL A 64 27.76 -4.93 19.98
N VAL A 65 27.07 -5.94 19.44
CA VAL A 65 25.67 -6.24 19.83
C VAL A 65 25.53 -6.69 21.28
N ALA A 66 26.59 -7.25 21.87
CA ALA A 66 26.60 -7.67 23.26
C ALA A 66 26.32 -6.51 24.25
N GLU A 67 26.71 -5.29 23.87
CA GLU A 67 26.55 -4.06 24.66
C GLU A 67 25.14 -3.46 24.58
N PHE A 68 24.31 -3.91 23.64
CA PHE A 68 22.96 -3.38 23.44
C PHE A 68 21.92 -4.23 24.18
N LYS A 69 21.02 -3.58 24.92
CA LYS A 69 19.81 -4.22 25.47
C LYS A 69 18.72 -4.34 24.41
N ASN A 70 18.65 -3.37 23.52
CA ASN A 70 17.77 -3.34 22.37
C ASN A 70 18.43 -2.53 21.25
N LEU A 71 17.98 -2.77 20.02
CA LEU A 71 18.39 -2.03 18.84
C LEU A 71 17.18 -1.22 18.33
N PRO A 72 17.05 0.07 18.72
CA PRO A 72 16.02 0.93 18.18
C PRO A 72 16.42 1.39 16.78
N MET A 73 15.51 1.26 15.83
CA MET A 73 15.68 1.72 14.45
C MET A 73 14.49 2.59 14.08
N GLN A 74 14.79 3.77 13.57
CA GLN A 74 13.81 4.64 12.95
C GLN A 74 14.08 4.70 11.45
N LEU A 75 13.03 4.49 10.67
CA LEU A 75 13.08 4.52 9.21
C LEU A 75 12.00 5.46 8.68
N PHE A 76 12.36 6.27 7.70
CA PHE A 76 11.45 7.10 6.92
C PHE A 76 11.07 6.39 5.62
N LEU A 77 9.78 6.40 5.30
CA LEU A 77 9.23 5.83 4.08
C LEU A 77 8.93 7.00 3.15
N LEU A 78 9.64 7.07 2.02
CA LEU A 78 9.46 8.10 1.00
C LEU A 78 8.86 7.50 -0.27
N SER A 79 7.96 8.21 -0.92
CA SER A 79 7.49 7.90 -2.27
C SER A 79 7.43 9.16 -3.12
N HIS A 80 8.09 9.11 -4.28
CA HIS A 80 7.99 10.13 -5.32
C HIS A 80 6.90 9.82 -6.35
N HIS A 81 6.17 8.71 -6.18
CA HIS A 81 5.11 8.34 -7.11
C HIS A 81 3.84 9.15 -6.80
N PRO A 82 3.37 10.03 -7.71
CA PRO A 82 2.28 10.96 -7.43
C PRO A 82 0.96 10.24 -7.14
N GLY A 83 0.74 9.07 -7.75
CA GLY A 83 -0.48 8.29 -7.55
C GLY A 83 -0.51 7.41 -6.30
N LEU A 84 0.59 7.28 -5.53
CA LEU A 84 0.63 6.35 -4.38
C LEU A 84 -0.45 6.72 -3.36
N ARG A 85 -0.48 7.98 -2.92
CA ARG A 85 -1.42 8.46 -1.91
C ARG A 85 -2.88 8.32 -2.35
N SER A 86 -3.14 8.48 -3.65
CA SER A 86 -4.47 8.34 -4.25
C SER A 86 -4.96 6.90 -4.34
N VAL A 87 -4.09 5.91 -4.13
CA VAL A 87 -4.49 4.48 -4.08
C VAL A 87 -4.35 3.89 -2.69
N THR A 88 -3.62 4.52 -1.78
CA THR A 88 -3.54 4.09 -0.39
C THR A 88 -4.83 4.42 0.36
N LYS A 89 -5.21 3.58 1.32
CA LYS A 89 -6.29 3.86 2.28
C LYS A 89 -5.87 4.89 3.36
N MET A 90 -5.20 5.96 2.91
CA MET A 90 -4.74 7.07 3.74
C MET A 90 -5.94 7.98 4.08
N PRO A 91 -6.13 8.43 5.34
CA PRO A 91 -7.28 9.24 5.72
C PRO A 91 -7.31 10.59 5.00
N ASN A 92 -6.19 11.31 4.96
CA ASN A 92 -6.04 12.59 4.25
C ASN A 92 -4.77 12.65 3.39
N GLU A 93 -4.78 13.50 2.38
CA GLU A 93 -3.74 13.60 1.33
C GLU A 93 -2.31 13.85 1.85
N PHE A 94 -2.14 14.37 3.07
CA PHE A 94 -0.83 14.69 3.64
C PHE A 94 -0.54 13.97 4.95
N ASP A 95 -1.36 12.99 5.31
CA ASP A 95 -1.10 12.20 6.50
C ASP A 95 0.16 11.35 6.31
N VAL A 96 0.82 11.08 7.43
CA VAL A 96 2.03 10.28 7.51
C VAL A 96 1.74 9.09 8.40
N SER A 97 1.96 7.86 7.91
CA SER A 97 1.76 6.69 8.75
C SER A 97 2.78 6.66 9.89
N LEU A 98 2.37 6.22 11.08
CA LEU A 98 3.29 5.90 12.17
C LEU A 98 3.19 4.41 12.49
N VAL A 99 4.30 3.70 12.42
CA VAL A 99 4.38 2.29 12.78
C VAL A 99 5.36 2.11 13.92
N ASP A 100 4.84 1.78 15.09
CA ASP A 100 5.64 1.42 16.26
C ASP A 100 5.58 -0.10 16.44
N THR A 101 6.73 -0.77 16.44
CA THR A 101 6.77 -2.23 16.54
C THR A 101 8.01 -2.75 17.26
N THR A 102 7.86 -3.92 17.86
CA THR A 102 8.97 -4.68 18.47
C THR A 102 9.11 -6.01 17.73
N ILE A 103 10.28 -6.23 17.14
CA ILE A 103 10.62 -7.49 16.50
C ILE A 103 11.05 -8.46 17.59
N LYS A 104 10.30 -9.55 17.72
CA LYS A 104 10.53 -10.64 18.67
C LYS A 104 11.15 -11.87 17.97
N ASP A 105 11.04 -13.05 18.59
CA ASP A 105 11.66 -14.28 18.08
C ASP A 105 10.89 -14.94 16.92
N GLN A 106 10.33 -14.12 16.04
CA GLN A 106 9.77 -14.56 14.78
C GLN A 106 10.79 -14.29 13.66
N THR A 107 10.83 -15.16 12.67
CA THR A 107 11.62 -14.97 11.45
C THR A 107 10.98 -13.92 10.55
N GLU A 108 9.65 -13.83 10.56
CA GLU A 108 8.90 -12.89 9.74
C GLU A 108 7.86 -12.17 10.59
N LEU A 109 7.78 -10.85 10.44
CA LEU A 109 6.80 -10.00 11.08
C LEU A 109 6.12 -9.14 10.02
N ALA A 110 4.80 -9.21 9.93
CA ALA A 110 4.00 -8.30 9.12
C ALA A 110 3.22 -7.35 10.02
N VAL A 111 3.31 -6.05 9.75
CA VAL A 111 2.64 -4.99 10.53
C VAL A 111 1.78 -4.16 9.59
N PRO A 112 0.44 -4.14 9.78
CA PRO A 112 -0.43 -3.24 9.03
C PRO A 112 -0.23 -1.80 9.46
N VAL A 113 -0.44 -0.87 8.53
CA VAL A 113 -0.49 0.57 8.83
C VAL A 113 -1.89 0.93 9.31
N GLU A 114 -2.00 1.26 10.60
CA GLU A 114 -3.28 1.62 11.24
C GLU A 114 -3.27 3.04 11.81
N THR A 115 -2.10 3.55 12.20
CA THR A 115 -1.93 4.87 12.80
C THR A 115 -1.46 5.88 11.76
N TRP A 116 -2.12 7.03 11.74
CA TRP A 116 -1.85 8.13 10.83
C TRP A 116 -1.67 9.41 11.64
N LEU A 117 -0.63 10.17 11.32
CA LEU A 117 -0.35 11.48 11.89
C LEU A 117 -0.76 12.54 10.89
N ASP A 118 -1.59 13.48 11.34
CA ASP A 118 -1.83 14.70 10.57
C ASP A 118 -0.59 15.61 10.58
N LYS A 119 -0.62 16.71 9.82
CA LYS A 119 0.49 17.66 9.75
C LYS A 119 0.91 18.21 11.12
N ASN A 120 -0.04 18.52 12.00
CA ASN A 120 0.25 19.12 13.30
C ASN A 120 0.82 18.07 14.27
N GLU A 121 0.28 16.86 14.25
CA GLU A 121 0.77 15.70 15.01
C GLU A 121 2.18 15.32 14.56
N TYR A 122 2.42 15.30 13.25
CA TYR A 122 3.75 15.10 12.68
C TYR A 122 4.72 16.16 13.18
N ILE A 123 4.38 17.46 13.09
CA ILE A 123 5.26 18.56 13.55
C ILE A 123 5.61 18.37 15.04
N LYS A 124 4.63 18.04 15.87
CA LYS A 124 4.85 17.74 17.30
C LYS A 124 5.75 16.52 17.48
N TYR A 125 5.59 15.50 16.66
CA TYR A 125 6.40 14.28 16.71
C TYR A 125 7.87 14.58 16.39
N ILE A 126 8.14 15.30 15.29
CA ILE A 126 9.51 15.60 14.86
C ILE A 126 10.20 16.70 15.67
N SER A 127 9.45 17.64 16.25
CA SER A 127 10.03 18.70 17.10
C SER A 127 10.75 18.16 18.33
N HIS A 128 10.43 16.92 18.73
CA HIS A 128 11.09 16.21 19.83
C HIS A 128 12.27 15.33 19.38
N ASN A 129 12.41 15.03 18.08
CA ASN A 129 13.33 14.00 17.57
C ASN A 129 14.42 14.50 16.62
N SER A 130 14.52 15.81 16.39
CA SER A 130 15.61 16.52 15.68
C SER A 130 16.06 15.93 14.32
N VAL A 131 15.78 16.69 13.26
CA VAL A 131 16.31 16.61 11.89
C VAL A 131 15.55 15.70 10.92
N GLU A 132 14.49 16.23 10.31
CA GLU A 132 14.40 16.47 8.85
C GLU A 132 13.13 17.29 8.53
N THR A 133 13.18 18.06 7.45
CA THR A 133 12.06 18.90 7.00
C THR A 133 10.91 18.01 6.56
N PHE A 134 9.65 18.44 6.77
CA PHE A 134 8.49 17.78 6.17
C PHE A 134 8.70 17.70 4.66
N ASP A 135 9.10 16.53 4.17
CA ASP A 135 9.15 16.22 2.76
C ASP A 135 7.73 15.82 2.35
N ALA A 136 7.19 16.45 1.30
CA ALA A 136 5.88 16.08 0.76
C ALA A 136 5.85 14.61 0.30
N ASN A 137 7.01 14.03 -0.01
CA ASN A 137 7.19 12.63 -0.37
C ASN A 137 7.19 11.69 0.84
N LEU A 138 7.22 12.19 2.08
CA LEU A 138 7.17 11.37 3.28
C LEU A 138 5.78 10.78 3.48
N ILE A 139 5.69 9.46 3.38
CA ILE A 139 4.43 8.73 3.57
C ILE A 139 4.36 8.01 4.91
N GLY A 140 5.50 7.79 5.58
CA GLY A 140 5.51 7.04 6.83
C GLY A 140 6.79 7.11 7.64
N ILE A 141 6.66 6.82 8.93
CA ILE A 141 7.73 6.62 9.91
C ILE A 141 7.54 5.24 10.52
N VAL A 142 8.62 4.46 10.58
CA VAL A 142 8.66 3.16 11.26
C VAL A 142 9.66 3.25 12.40
N ASN A 143 9.20 3.06 13.63
CA ASN A 143 10.04 2.83 14.80
C ASN A 143 10.00 1.34 15.14
N ALA A 144 11.06 0.64 14.79
CA ALA A 144 11.23 -0.77 15.05
C ALA A 144 12.27 -0.98 16.15
N THR A 145 11.96 -1.79 17.15
CA THR A 145 12.93 -2.19 18.18
C THR A 145 13.22 -3.68 18.08
N LEU A 146 14.48 -4.08 18.01
CA LEU A 146 14.87 -5.48 18.19
C LEU A 146 15.34 -5.70 19.62
N ASP A 147 14.77 -6.69 20.30
CA ASP A 147 15.22 -7.07 21.64
C ASP A 147 16.56 -7.85 21.59
N LYS A 148 17.38 -7.75 22.63
CA LYS A 148 18.68 -8.43 22.72
C LYS A 148 18.59 -9.93 22.42
N GLU A 149 17.53 -10.59 22.91
CA GLU A 149 17.33 -12.04 22.75
C GLU A 149 17.20 -12.46 21.27
N VAL A 150 16.83 -11.52 20.39
CA VAL A 150 16.53 -11.78 18.99
C VAL A 150 17.52 -11.12 18.03
N LEU A 151 18.44 -10.31 18.56
CA LEU A 151 19.58 -9.70 17.87
C LEU A 151 20.64 -10.74 17.50
N THR A 152 20.30 -11.57 16.52
CA THR A 152 21.12 -12.66 16.02
C THR A 152 21.34 -12.52 14.52
N LEU A 153 22.34 -13.22 13.97
CA LEU A 153 22.59 -13.29 12.52
C LEU A 153 21.59 -14.19 11.76
N LYS A 154 20.42 -14.49 12.35
CA LYS A 154 19.32 -15.14 11.63
C LYS A 154 18.60 -14.07 10.83
N ASN A 155 18.53 -14.23 9.51
CA ASN A 155 17.84 -13.29 8.63
C ASN A 155 16.35 -13.17 9.02
N LYS A 156 15.99 -12.06 9.64
CA LYS A 156 14.60 -11.71 9.99
C LYS A 156 13.99 -10.82 8.93
N SER A 157 12.68 -10.89 8.74
CA SER A 157 11.94 -9.98 7.88
C SER A 157 10.92 -9.15 8.67
N LEU A 158 10.86 -7.86 8.36
CA LEU A 158 9.79 -6.96 8.77
C LEU A 158 9.07 -6.46 7.52
N THR A 159 7.76 -6.65 7.42
CA THR A 159 6.94 -6.20 6.29
C THR A 159 5.93 -5.19 6.79
N ILE A 160 5.99 -3.97 6.27
CA ILE A 160 5.02 -2.91 6.53
C ILE A 160 3.93 -2.99 5.46
N LYS A 161 2.68 -3.18 5.87
CA LYS A 161 1.55 -3.43 4.96
C LYS A 161 0.64 -2.22 4.83
N TYR A 162 0.55 -1.70 3.63
CA TYR A 162 -0.39 -0.65 3.23
C TYR A 162 -1.57 -1.25 2.48
N GLU A 163 -2.77 -0.98 2.99
CA GLU A 163 -4.01 -1.30 2.30
C GLU A 163 -4.27 -0.33 1.14
N THR A 164 -4.89 -0.85 0.10
CA THR A 164 -5.40 -0.03 -1.00
C THR A 164 -6.79 0.52 -0.65
N MET A 165 -7.16 1.65 -1.24
CA MET A 165 -8.52 2.13 -1.14
C MET A 165 -9.48 1.24 -1.95
N SER A 166 -10.76 1.29 -1.58
CA SER A 166 -11.83 0.61 -2.31
C SER A 166 -12.82 1.62 -2.87
N ALA A 167 -13.37 1.34 -4.05
CA ALA A 167 -14.35 2.18 -4.70
C ALA A 167 -15.55 1.36 -5.19
N ILE A 168 -16.74 1.97 -5.18
CA ILE A 168 -17.89 1.46 -5.94
C ILE A 168 -17.56 1.59 -7.42
N TRP A 169 -17.81 0.54 -8.19
CA TRP A 169 -17.56 0.57 -9.63
C TRP A 169 -18.85 0.84 -10.36
N LYS A 170 -18.83 1.81 -11.27
CA LYS A 170 -19.97 2.14 -12.10
C LYS A 170 -19.60 2.16 -13.57
N TYR A 171 -20.16 1.22 -14.31
CA TYR A 171 -19.99 1.13 -15.76
C TYR A 171 -21.05 1.96 -16.48
N TYR A 172 -20.63 2.66 -17.53
CA TYR A 172 -21.47 3.48 -18.39
C TYR A 172 -21.40 2.95 -19.82
N PHE A 173 -22.45 2.32 -20.32
CA PHE A 173 -22.48 1.78 -21.67
C PHE A 173 -23.22 2.73 -22.61
N LEU A 174 -22.48 3.39 -23.50
CA LEU A 174 -23.02 4.47 -24.34
C LEU A 174 -23.75 3.99 -25.60
N LYS A 175 -23.58 2.72 -26.00
CA LYS A 175 -24.13 2.16 -27.25
C LYS A 175 -25.06 0.95 -27.05
N LEU A 176 -25.37 0.58 -25.82
CA LEU A 176 -26.28 -0.53 -25.58
C LEU A 176 -27.74 -0.12 -25.82
N ASP A 177 -28.50 -1.03 -26.43
CA ASP A 177 -29.93 -0.88 -26.66
C ASP A 177 -30.70 -1.03 -25.35
N THR A 178 -31.26 0.06 -24.83
CA THR A 178 -31.96 0.12 -23.54
C THR A 178 -33.21 -0.75 -23.46
N SER A 179 -33.73 -1.24 -24.58
CA SER A 179 -34.88 -2.17 -24.61
C SER A 179 -34.51 -3.61 -24.22
N LYS A 180 -33.22 -3.95 -24.14
CA LYS A 180 -32.73 -5.31 -23.86
C LYS A 180 -32.28 -5.46 -22.41
N THR A 181 -32.29 -6.71 -21.93
CA THR A 181 -31.80 -7.05 -20.59
C THR A 181 -30.32 -7.44 -20.65
N TYR A 182 -29.50 -6.68 -19.96
CA TYR A 182 -28.07 -6.96 -19.83
C TYR A 182 -27.71 -7.31 -18.38
N GLN A 183 -26.65 -8.09 -18.21
CA GLN A 183 -26.10 -8.45 -16.90
C GLN A 183 -24.59 -8.46 -16.96
N ILE A 184 -23.94 -7.96 -15.90
CA ILE A 184 -22.51 -8.18 -15.67
C ILE A 184 -22.37 -9.41 -14.77
N THR A 185 -21.60 -10.39 -15.23
CA THR A 185 -21.23 -11.57 -14.44
C THR A 185 -19.79 -11.48 -13.99
N ASP A 186 -19.55 -11.83 -12.73
CA ASP A 186 -18.23 -11.97 -12.15
C ASP A 186 -17.82 -13.44 -12.11
N SER A 187 -16.71 -13.78 -12.76
CA SER A 187 -16.14 -15.14 -12.74
C SER A 187 -15.85 -15.69 -11.33
N SER A 188 -15.62 -14.80 -10.36
CA SER A 188 -15.28 -15.14 -8.97
C SER A 188 -16.48 -15.13 -8.02
N ASN A 189 -17.66 -14.69 -8.50
CA ASN A 189 -18.86 -14.44 -7.67
C ASN A 189 -18.59 -13.54 -6.45
N PHE A 190 -17.61 -12.65 -6.52
CA PHE A 190 -17.23 -11.75 -5.44
C PHE A 190 -18.15 -10.52 -5.36
N THR A 191 -18.53 -9.99 -6.52
CA THR A 191 -19.36 -8.77 -6.65
C THR A 191 -20.52 -8.99 -7.60
N THR A 192 -21.64 -8.32 -7.32
CA THR A 192 -22.78 -8.24 -8.24
C THR A 192 -22.99 -6.81 -8.71
N PHE A 193 -23.59 -6.65 -9.89
CA PHE A 193 -23.84 -5.34 -10.48
C PHE A 193 -25.33 -5.14 -10.73
N THR A 194 -25.85 -4.03 -10.22
CA THR A 194 -27.25 -3.65 -10.41
C THR A 194 -27.38 -2.81 -11.68
N PRO A 195 -28.16 -3.25 -12.68
CA PRO A 195 -28.43 -2.46 -13.89
C PRO A 195 -29.36 -1.27 -13.57
N SER A 196 -29.15 -0.16 -14.26
CA SER A 196 -30.04 1.01 -14.27
C SER A 196 -30.03 1.68 -15.64
N ILE A 197 -31.03 2.53 -15.89
CA ILE A 197 -31.05 3.43 -17.06
C ILE A 197 -30.88 4.85 -16.54
N GLU A 198 -29.89 5.57 -17.07
CA GLU A 198 -29.59 6.95 -16.70
C GLU A 198 -29.53 7.83 -17.95
N GLN A 199 -29.75 9.14 -17.78
CA GLN A 199 -29.56 10.10 -18.86
C GLN A 199 -28.18 10.74 -18.81
N LEU A 200 -27.44 10.62 -19.92
CA LEU A 200 -26.18 11.33 -20.13
C LEU A 200 -26.28 12.10 -21.45
N ASN A 201 -26.10 13.42 -21.40
CA ASN A 201 -26.23 14.30 -22.58
C ASN A 201 -27.53 14.10 -23.38
N ARG A 202 -28.67 13.97 -22.67
CA ARG A 202 -30.01 13.72 -23.24
C ARG A 202 -30.15 12.39 -24.01
N LYS A 203 -29.25 11.44 -23.77
CA LYS A 203 -29.37 10.07 -24.26
C LYS A 203 -29.52 9.12 -23.07
N ASP A 204 -30.46 8.20 -23.18
CA ASP A 204 -30.59 7.11 -22.22
C ASP A 204 -29.43 6.14 -22.43
N ILE A 205 -28.74 5.81 -21.35
CA ILE A 205 -27.61 4.88 -21.32
C ILE A 205 -27.85 3.81 -20.26
N VAL A 206 -27.31 2.62 -20.50
CA VAL A 206 -27.35 1.54 -19.53
C VAL A 206 -26.16 1.68 -18.59
N THR A 207 -26.43 1.76 -17.29
CA THR A 207 -25.40 1.79 -16.25
C THR A 207 -25.46 0.53 -15.39
N PHE A 208 -24.31 0.18 -14.81
CA PHE A 208 -24.20 -0.93 -13.85
C PHE A 208 -23.38 -0.48 -12.66
N THR A 209 -23.93 -0.62 -11.46
CA THR A 209 -23.25 -0.22 -10.21
C THR A 209 -22.99 -1.44 -9.34
N SER A 210 -21.77 -1.59 -8.83
CA SER A 210 -21.43 -2.69 -7.91
C SER A 210 -22.20 -2.60 -6.59
N ASP A 211 -22.54 -3.75 -6.01
CA ASP A 211 -23.22 -3.85 -4.70
C ASP A 211 -22.30 -3.49 -3.51
N ARG A 212 -20.98 -3.55 -3.74
CA ARG A 212 -19.94 -3.27 -2.74
C ARG A 212 -18.77 -2.52 -3.35
N ALA A 213 -17.96 -1.92 -2.48
CA ALA A 213 -16.70 -1.33 -2.90
C ALA A 213 -15.70 -2.44 -3.23
N ILE A 214 -14.98 -2.28 -4.33
CA ILE A 214 -13.94 -3.19 -4.80
C ILE A 214 -12.58 -2.51 -4.57
N ALA A 215 -11.64 -3.26 -4.00
CA ALA A 215 -10.27 -2.82 -3.78
C ALA A 215 -9.58 -2.46 -5.10
N LEU A 216 -8.82 -1.36 -5.09
CA LEU A 216 -8.05 -0.91 -6.25
C LEU A 216 -6.75 -1.72 -6.36
N HIS A 217 -6.49 -2.28 -7.53
CA HIS A 217 -5.30 -3.05 -7.83
C HIS A 217 -4.71 -2.63 -9.17
N GLN A 218 -3.38 -2.66 -9.29
CA GLN A 218 -2.72 -2.37 -10.57
C GLN A 218 -3.05 -3.44 -11.63
N THR A 219 -3.25 -4.68 -11.21
CA THR A 219 -3.66 -5.79 -12.08
C THR A 219 -4.75 -6.61 -11.40
N TYR A 220 -5.78 -6.99 -12.15
CA TYR A 220 -6.87 -7.84 -11.68
C TYR A 220 -6.79 -9.22 -12.31
N THR A 221 -7.01 -10.25 -11.49
CA THR A 221 -7.16 -11.64 -11.95
C THR A 221 -8.61 -11.99 -12.24
N ALA A 222 -9.57 -11.33 -11.57
CA ALA A 222 -10.99 -11.49 -11.82
C ALA A 222 -11.41 -10.74 -13.09
N THR A 223 -12.23 -11.41 -13.92
CA THR A 223 -12.81 -10.80 -15.12
C THR A 223 -14.31 -10.62 -14.95
N TYR A 224 -14.79 -9.41 -15.26
CA TYR A 224 -16.21 -9.11 -15.38
C TYR A 224 -16.64 -9.21 -16.85
N ALA A 225 -17.73 -9.91 -17.13
CA ALA A 225 -18.23 -10.10 -18.50
C ALA A 225 -19.63 -9.51 -18.66
N LEU A 226 -19.90 -8.86 -19.79
CA LEU A 226 -21.23 -8.37 -20.15
C LEU A 226 -21.98 -9.45 -20.94
N ASN A 227 -23.19 -9.76 -20.50
CA ASN A 227 -24.07 -10.73 -21.14
C ASN A 227 -25.42 -10.09 -21.52
N ASN A 228 -26.07 -10.67 -22.53
CA ASN A 228 -27.46 -10.44 -22.88
C ASN A 228 -28.12 -11.79 -23.12
N ASP A 229 -29.19 -12.10 -22.39
CA ASP A 229 -29.93 -13.36 -22.49
C ASP A 229 -29.02 -14.60 -22.56
N ARG A 230 -28.04 -14.67 -21.64
CA ARG A 230 -27.02 -15.74 -21.50
C ARG A 230 -25.98 -15.82 -22.62
N LYS A 231 -25.99 -14.90 -23.59
CA LYS A 231 -24.92 -14.75 -24.57
C LYS A 231 -23.90 -13.71 -24.09
N VAL A 232 -22.63 -14.11 -24.05
CA VAL A 232 -21.52 -13.21 -23.76
C VAL A 232 -21.36 -12.21 -24.91
N ILE A 233 -21.49 -10.92 -24.60
CA ILE A 233 -21.24 -9.81 -25.53
C ILE A 233 -19.80 -9.34 -25.38
N VAL A 234 -19.36 -9.13 -24.14
CA VAL A 234 -17.99 -8.71 -23.81
C VAL A 234 -17.41 -9.68 -22.80
N LYS A 235 -16.28 -10.32 -23.15
CA LYS A 235 -15.64 -11.32 -22.30
C LYS A 235 -14.93 -10.72 -21.08
N SER A 236 -14.38 -9.52 -21.23
CA SER A 236 -13.68 -8.81 -20.16
C SER A 236 -13.98 -7.33 -20.26
N LEU A 237 -14.63 -6.80 -19.24
CA LEU A 237 -14.81 -5.37 -19.05
C LEU A 237 -13.52 -4.77 -18.49
N PRO A 238 -13.25 -3.48 -18.79
CA PRO A 238 -12.15 -2.76 -18.19
C PRO A 238 -12.35 -2.62 -16.68
N VAL A 239 -11.25 -2.42 -15.97
CA VAL A 239 -11.20 -2.28 -14.52
C VAL A 239 -11.12 -0.81 -14.13
N ALA A 240 -11.35 -0.50 -12.86
CA ALA A 240 -11.17 0.85 -12.34
C ALA A 240 -9.72 1.31 -12.49
N GLU A 241 -9.55 2.53 -12.99
CA GLU A 241 -8.27 3.23 -13.02
C GLU A 241 -8.28 4.38 -12.01
N THR A 242 -7.11 4.75 -11.49
CA THR A 242 -6.97 5.78 -10.45
C THR A 242 -7.47 7.15 -10.90
N GLU A 243 -7.39 7.44 -12.20
CA GLU A 243 -7.84 8.70 -12.81
C GLU A 243 -9.37 8.82 -12.91
N GLN A 244 -10.09 7.72 -12.76
CA GLN A 244 -11.54 7.65 -12.93
C GLN A 244 -12.31 7.74 -11.61
N LEU A 245 -11.60 8.02 -10.51
CA LEU A 245 -12.17 8.08 -9.17
C LEU A 245 -12.77 9.45 -8.88
N SER A 246 -13.99 9.44 -8.34
CA SER A 246 -14.62 10.58 -7.72
C SER A 246 -14.95 10.28 -6.26
N ALA A 247 -14.91 11.30 -5.42
CA ALA A 247 -15.37 11.22 -4.05
C ALA A 247 -16.82 11.69 -3.96
N ILE A 248 -17.68 10.84 -3.43
CA ILE A 248 -19.07 11.16 -3.11
C ILE A 248 -19.16 11.31 -1.60
N VAL A 249 -19.56 12.49 -1.15
CA VAL A 249 -19.85 12.74 0.26
C VAL A 249 -21.31 12.41 0.49
N THR A 250 -21.57 11.47 1.40
CA THR A 250 -22.91 11.09 1.86
C THR A 250 -23.02 11.37 3.35
N ASP A 251 -24.24 11.30 3.90
CA ASP A 251 -24.47 11.44 5.35
C ASP A 251 -23.68 10.40 6.18
N ASN A 252 -23.33 9.25 5.57
CA ASN A 252 -22.56 8.17 6.18
C ASN A 252 -21.04 8.30 5.96
N GLY A 253 -20.57 9.41 5.38
CA GLY A 253 -19.17 9.69 5.11
C GLY A 253 -18.80 9.69 3.62
N ARG A 254 -17.49 9.68 3.36
CA ARG A 254 -16.91 9.73 2.01
C ARG A 254 -16.85 8.33 1.40
N THR A 255 -17.55 8.14 0.28
CA THR A 255 -17.47 6.93 -0.55
C THR A 255 -16.78 7.27 -1.86
N TYR A 256 -15.93 6.38 -2.37
CA TYR A 256 -15.29 6.57 -3.67
C TYR A 256 -16.09 5.84 -4.76
N LEU A 257 -16.26 6.50 -5.91
CA LEU A 257 -16.91 5.95 -7.10
C LEU A 257 -15.92 5.97 -8.26
N SER A 258 -15.70 4.82 -8.89
CA SER A 258 -14.94 4.71 -10.14
C SER A 258 -15.88 4.75 -11.34
N HIS A 259 -15.68 5.72 -12.23
CA HIS A 259 -16.47 5.90 -13.44
C HIS A 259 -15.84 5.23 -14.65
N ILE A 260 -16.40 4.11 -15.10
CA ILE A 260 -15.82 3.31 -16.19
C ILE A 260 -16.69 3.41 -17.44
N TYR A 261 -16.21 4.14 -18.45
CA TYR A 261 -16.98 4.39 -19.68
C TYR A 261 -16.68 3.34 -20.76
N ILE A 262 -17.72 2.73 -21.30
CA ILE A 262 -17.67 1.73 -22.37
C ILE A 262 -18.33 2.29 -23.63
N ASN A 263 -17.51 2.43 -24.66
CA ASN A 263 -17.91 2.92 -25.98
C ASN A 263 -18.35 1.80 -26.92
#